data_AF-A0AAE9H0Y2-F1
#
_entry.id   AF-A0AAE9H0Y2-F1
#
_cell.length_a   1.000
_cell.length_b   1.000
_cell.length_c   1.000
_cell.angle_alpha   90.00
_cell.angle_beta   90.00
_cell.angle_gamma   90.00
#
_symmetry.space_group_name_H-M   'P 1'
#
loop_
_entity.id
_entity.type
_entity.pdbx_description
1 polymer ?
#
loop_
_entity_poly.entity_id
_entity_poly.type
_entity_poly.pdbx_seq_one_letter_code
_entity_poly.pdbx_strand_id
1 'polypeptide(L)'
;MDSTLSLQSNLYPKITPAGAYYAVSSNVPSASRTLLYGLLRAGSSEPISSEKLLAWADTSDIHSALNLLYRLQRLEFLYGDESRDEDEINLSEERIPELLAELSNVGKALLSDENGLYFANAGFHHETAEEVGVLSSEVAALGEKHQLLVKNNLYIHHNAWGICDPSGQSELTFFPLFIGKTKLILVIGGTPDLNKEAFVTLTKILYASYGSY
;
A
#
# COMPACT_ATOMS: atom_id res chain seq x y z
N MET A 1 10.62 16.12 28.31
CA MET A 1 11.15 14.88 28.93
C MET A 1 11.77 14.10 27.80
N ASP A 2 13.10 14.07 27.72
CA ASP A 2 13.81 13.25 26.74
C ASP A 2 13.70 11.79 27.16
N SER A 3 12.63 11.14 26.73
CA SER A 3 12.56 9.69 26.74
C SER A 3 13.59 9.17 25.75
N THR A 4 14.68 8.60 26.26
CA THR A 4 15.65 7.85 25.46
C THR A 4 14.93 6.66 24.83
N LEU A 5 14.55 6.81 23.56
CA LEU A 5 13.98 5.72 22.77
C LEU A 5 15.03 4.63 22.62
N SER A 6 14.62 3.38 22.76
CA SER A 6 15.45 2.20 22.56
C SER A 6 14.69 1.13 21.78
N LEU A 7 15.44 0.29 21.07
CA LEU A 7 14.87 -0.79 20.27
C LEU A 7 14.62 -2.03 21.13
N GLN A 8 13.48 -2.69 20.92
CA GLN A 8 13.24 -4.04 21.42
C GLN A 8 13.63 -5.06 20.35
N SER A 9 14.89 -5.51 20.39
CA SER A 9 15.50 -6.34 19.34
C SER A 9 14.96 -7.77 19.23
N ASN A 10 14.01 -8.16 20.10
CA ASN A 10 13.35 -9.46 20.07
C ASN A 10 12.02 -9.44 19.29
N LEU A 11 11.60 -8.29 18.76
CA LEU A 11 10.34 -8.14 18.04
C LEU A 11 10.53 -8.16 16.52
N TYR A 12 9.52 -8.68 15.83
CA TYR A 12 9.39 -8.64 14.38
C TYR A 12 8.52 -7.45 13.99
N PRO A 13 8.99 -6.58 13.08
CA PRO A 13 8.19 -5.44 12.66
C PRO A 13 7.05 -5.91 11.75
N LYS A 14 5.82 -5.51 12.08
CA LYS A 14 4.62 -5.76 11.27
C LYS A 14 4.00 -4.44 10.85
N ILE A 15 3.59 -4.36 9.58
CA ILE A 15 2.92 -3.20 9.00
C ILE A 15 1.42 -3.42 9.08
N THR A 16 0.68 -2.39 9.49
CA THR A 16 -0.79 -2.43 9.48
C THR A 16 -1.34 -2.10 8.09
N PRO A 17 -2.60 -2.43 7.80
CA PRO A 17 -3.24 -2.00 6.55
C PRO A 17 -3.17 -0.47 6.33
N ALA A 18 -3.30 0.33 7.39
CA ALA A 18 -3.15 1.77 7.33
C ALA A 18 -1.71 2.20 6.95
N GLY A 19 -0.70 1.54 7.52
CA GLY A 19 0.70 1.77 7.16
C GLY A 19 1.01 1.39 5.71
N ALA A 20 0.50 0.25 5.25
CA ALA A 20 0.62 -0.19 3.86
C ALA A 20 -0.02 0.83 2.91
N TYR A 21 -1.25 1.27 3.20
CA TYR A 21 -1.94 2.27 2.38
C TYR A 21 -1.20 3.61 2.37
N TYR A 22 -0.69 4.06 3.51
CA TYR A 22 0.12 5.28 3.57
C TYR A 22 1.38 5.19 2.71
N ALA A 23 2.05 4.03 2.71
CA ALA A 23 3.26 3.78 1.94
C ALA A 23 3.01 3.93 0.43
N VAL A 24 1.89 3.40 -0.07
CA VAL A 24 1.60 3.31 -1.51
C VAL A 24 0.67 4.40 -2.05
N SER A 25 0.07 5.24 -1.21
CA SER A 25 -0.92 6.26 -1.63
C SER A 25 -0.35 7.51 -2.30
N SER A 26 0.98 7.68 -2.35
CA SER A 26 1.60 8.87 -2.96
C SER A 26 3.06 8.63 -3.33
N ASN A 27 3.48 9.15 -4.48
CA ASN A 27 4.88 9.20 -4.91
C ASN A 27 5.71 10.34 -4.27
N VAL A 28 5.09 11.24 -3.48
CA VAL A 28 5.82 12.30 -2.78
C VAL A 28 6.76 11.69 -1.73
N PRO A 29 8.09 11.88 -1.86
CA PRO A 29 9.06 11.31 -0.94
C PRO A 29 8.84 11.81 0.50
N SER A 30 9.01 10.92 1.47
CA SER A 30 9.04 11.26 2.88
C SER A 30 9.79 10.19 3.66
N ALA A 31 10.45 10.57 4.76
CA ALA A 31 11.15 9.61 5.62
C ALA A 31 10.22 8.48 6.11
N SER A 32 8.95 8.81 6.41
CA SER A 32 7.93 7.83 6.78
C SER A 32 7.71 6.78 5.69
N ARG A 33 7.57 7.21 4.43
CA ARG A 33 7.43 6.28 3.30
C ARG A 33 8.71 5.49 3.04
N THR A 34 9.88 6.10 3.19
CA THR A 34 11.16 5.40 3.07
C THR A 34 11.24 4.22 4.04
N LEU A 35 10.95 4.46 5.33
CA LEU A 35 10.96 3.38 6.33
C LEU A 35 9.89 2.31 6.06
N LEU A 36 8.65 2.69 5.73
CA LEU A 36 7.59 1.73 5.42
C LEU A 36 7.90 0.92 4.15
N TYR A 37 8.46 1.54 3.13
CA TYR A 37 8.94 0.88 1.92
C TYR A 37 10.03 -0.14 2.26
N GLY A 38 11.01 0.26 3.09
CA GLY A 38 12.10 -0.61 3.53
C GLY A 38 11.57 -1.84 4.26
N LEU A 39 10.56 -1.65 5.10
CA LEU A 39 9.88 -2.73 5.82
C LEU A 39 8.99 -3.61 4.91
N LEU A 40 8.28 -3.06 3.93
CA LEU A 40 7.47 -3.85 2.98
C LEU A 40 8.33 -4.73 2.07
N ARG A 41 9.57 -4.31 1.80
CA ARG A 41 10.55 -5.11 1.04
C ARG A 41 11.37 -6.05 1.89
N ALA A 42 11.55 -5.72 3.17
CA ALA A 42 12.26 -6.57 4.08
C ALA A 42 11.43 -7.81 4.35
N GLY A 43 12.09 -8.98 4.33
CA GLY A 43 11.51 -10.16 4.95
C GLY A 43 11.29 -9.89 6.45
N SER A 44 10.09 -10.19 6.92
CA SER A 44 9.66 -10.25 8.32
C SER A 44 10.11 -11.52 9.05
N SER A 45 10.91 -12.37 8.41
CA SER A 45 11.51 -13.57 8.98
C SER A 45 12.54 -13.33 10.10
N GLU A 46 13.06 -12.11 10.24
CA GLU A 46 14.10 -11.79 11.23
C GLU A 46 13.71 -10.61 12.14
N PRO A 47 14.13 -10.63 13.42
CA PRO A 47 13.86 -9.53 14.35
C PRO A 47 14.50 -8.21 13.88
N ILE A 48 13.92 -7.11 14.37
CA ILE A 48 14.45 -5.78 14.14
C ILE A 48 15.82 -5.59 14.81
N SER A 49 16.73 -4.89 14.13
CA SER A 49 18.03 -4.47 14.68
C SER A 49 18.31 -3.01 14.33
N SER A 50 19.28 -2.40 15.01
CA SER A 50 19.70 -1.02 14.70
C SER A 50 20.21 -0.89 13.28
N GLU A 51 21.00 -1.86 12.80
CA GLU A 51 21.55 -1.89 11.45
C GLU A 51 20.43 -1.94 10.39
N LYS A 52 19.42 -2.78 10.62
CA LYS A 52 18.25 -2.88 9.74
C LYS A 52 17.43 -1.62 9.74
N LEU A 53 17.15 -1.06 10.92
CA LEU A 53 16.37 0.16 11.04
C LEU A 53 17.04 1.34 10.31
N LEU A 54 18.37 1.49 10.46
CA LEU A 54 19.15 2.50 9.73
C LEU A 54 19.07 2.28 8.21
N ALA A 55 19.21 1.03 7.76
CA ALA A 55 19.12 0.68 6.35
C ALA A 55 17.72 0.96 5.76
N TRP A 56 16.65 0.60 6.46
CA TRP A 56 15.28 0.84 6.00
C TRP A 56 14.89 2.31 6.02
N ALA A 57 15.39 3.08 7.00
CA ALA A 57 15.13 4.51 7.10
C ALA A 57 16.03 5.37 6.19
N ASP A 58 17.00 4.75 5.50
CA ASP A 58 18.02 5.42 4.67
C ASP A 58 18.72 6.56 5.43
N THR A 59 19.24 6.23 6.61
CA THR A 59 19.93 7.21 7.47
C THR A 59 21.09 6.57 8.23
N SER A 60 22.06 7.39 8.62
CA SER A 60 23.18 6.99 9.48
C SER A 60 22.99 7.40 10.94
N ASP A 61 21.92 8.12 11.27
CA ASP A 61 21.62 8.56 12.64
C ASP A 61 20.53 7.71 13.29
N ILE A 62 20.92 6.92 14.29
CA ILE A 62 20.02 6.02 15.02
C ILE A 62 18.95 6.79 15.82
N HIS A 63 19.25 8.00 16.30
CA HIS A 63 18.27 8.79 17.05
C HIS A 63 17.14 9.26 16.13
N SER A 64 17.48 9.74 14.93
CA SER A 64 16.49 10.08 13.91
C SER A 64 15.65 8.87 13.49
N ALA A 65 16.28 7.71 13.29
CA ALA A 65 15.57 6.49 12.91
C ALA A 65 14.61 5.99 14.00
N LEU A 66 15.02 6.02 15.27
CA LEU A 66 14.17 5.64 16.40
C LEU A 66 13.00 6.61 16.61
N ASN A 67 13.23 7.92 16.47
CA ASN A 67 12.15 8.91 16.52
C ASN A 67 11.13 8.71 15.40
N LEU A 68 11.61 8.38 14.19
CA LEU A 68 10.75 8.07 13.07
C LEU A 68 9.91 6.81 13.33
N LEU A 69 10.55 5.72 13.77
CA LEU A 69 9.87 4.47 14.12
C LEU A 69 8.79 4.70 15.16
N TYR A 70 9.13 5.39 16.26
CA TYR A 70 8.20 5.72 17.33
C TYR A 70 7.01 6.56 16.83
N ARG A 71 7.26 7.53 15.94
CA ARG A 71 6.18 8.31 15.33
C ARG A 71 5.25 7.43 14.50
N LEU A 72 5.77 6.49 13.72
CA LEU A 72 4.95 5.58 12.92
C LEU A 72 4.15 4.61 13.77
N GLN A 73 4.71 4.15 14.89
CA GLN A 73 3.98 3.36 15.89
C GLN A 73 2.83 4.14 16.51
N ARG A 74 3.05 5.43 16.84
CA ARG A 74 2.00 6.32 17.35
C ARG A 74 0.89 6.61 16.35
N LEU A 75 1.18 6.50 15.05
CA LEU A 75 0.19 6.60 13.97
C LEU A 75 -0.47 5.24 13.66
N GLU A 76 -0.12 4.19 14.40
CA GLU A 76 -0.63 2.83 14.20
C GLU A 76 -0.32 2.28 12.79
N PHE A 77 0.77 2.74 12.17
CA PHE A 77 1.18 2.26 10.85
C PHE A 77 2.00 0.97 10.91
N LEU A 78 2.60 0.70 12.07
CA LEU A 78 3.37 -0.51 12.33
C LEU A 78 3.43 -0.78 13.82
N TYR A 79 3.68 -2.04 14.15
CA TYR A 79 3.90 -2.50 15.52
C TYR A 79 5.00 -3.57 15.54
N GLY A 80 5.48 -3.92 16.74
CA GLY A 80 6.36 -5.05 16.95
C GLY A 80 5.57 -6.24 17.48
N ASP A 81 5.84 -7.42 16.96
CA ASP A 81 5.22 -8.68 17.39
C ASP A 81 6.29 -9.67 17.87
N GLU A 82 5.95 -10.53 18.82
CA GLU A 82 6.84 -11.62 19.25
C GLU A 82 6.87 -12.76 18.23
N SER A 83 5.80 -12.90 17.43
CA SER A 83 5.70 -13.90 16.38
C SER A 83 6.29 -13.37 15.06
N ARG A 84 6.93 -14.30 14.33
CA ARG A 84 7.19 -14.10 12.90
C ARG A 84 5.87 -14.02 12.15
N ASP A 85 5.90 -13.37 10.99
CA ASP A 85 4.82 -13.44 10.03
C ASP A 85 4.94 -14.78 9.27
N GLU A 86 4.06 -15.74 9.54
CA GLU A 86 4.09 -17.05 8.91
C GLU A 86 3.62 -17.00 7.44
N ASP A 87 2.86 -15.96 7.07
CA ASP A 87 2.33 -15.78 5.71
C ASP A 87 3.38 -15.32 4.70
N GLU A 88 4.58 -14.95 5.17
CA GLU A 88 5.70 -14.58 4.30
C GLU A 88 6.19 -15.75 3.44
N ILE A 89 5.97 -16.99 3.87
CA ILE A 89 6.28 -18.21 3.10
C ILE A 89 5.43 -18.30 1.81
N ASN A 90 4.32 -17.55 1.76
CA ASN A 90 3.34 -17.59 0.68
C ASN A 90 3.26 -16.27 -0.12
N LEU A 91 4.34 -15.49 -0.22
CA LEU A 91 4.40 -14.31 -1.10
C LEU A 91 4.63 -14.76 -2.56
N SER A 92 3.53 -15.10 -3.25
CA SER A 92 3.53 -15.49 -4.67
C SER A 92 2.55 -14.65 -5.48
N GLU A 93 2.93 -14.25 -6.69
CA GLU A 93 2.04 -13.55 -7.63
C GLU A 93 0.79 -14.35 -7.98
N GLU A 94 0.85 -15.69 -7.89
CA GLU A 94 -0.29 -16.58 -8.14
C GLU A 94 -1.46 -16.34 -7.18
N ARG A 95 -1.20 -15.76 -5.99
CA ARG A 95 -2.23 -15.43 -4.99
C ARG A 95 -2.91 -14.09 -5.24
N ILE A 96 -2.41 -13.25 -6.16
CA ILE A 96 -2.96 -11.91 -6.38
C ILE A 96 -4.46 -11.96 -6.68
N PRO A 97 -4.99 -12.83 -7.55
CA PRO A 97 -6.44 -12.92 -7.79
C PRO A 97 -7.25 -13.23 -6.53
N GLU A 98 -6.76 -14.11 -5.65
CA GLU A 98 -7.45 -14.44 -4.39
C GLU A 98 -7.47 -13.23 -3.45
N LEU A 99 -6.32 -12.58 -3.26
CA LEU A 99 -6.19 -11.37 -2.45
C LEU A 99 -7.10 -10.25 -2.97
N LEU A 100 -7.15 -10.05 -4.30
CA LEU A 100 -8.01 -9.07 -4.94
C LEU A 100 -9.49 -9.31 -4.64
N ALA A 101 -9.95 -10.57 -4.67
CA ALA A 101 -11.32 -10.91 -4.33
C ALA A 101 -11.67 -10.50 -2.89
N GLU A 102 -10.74 -10.67 -1.94
CA GLU A 102 -10.95 -10.34 -0.52
C GLU A 102 -11.09 -8.83 -0.24
N LEU A 103 -10.53 -7.97 -1.11
CA LEU A 103 -10.61 -6.51 -0.99
C LEU A 103 -11.94 -5.92 -1.46
N SER A 104 -12.82 -6.75 -2.04
CA SER A 104 -14.12 -6.35 -2.57
C SER A 104 -15.23 -7.09 -1.85
N ASN A 105 -16.27 -6.37 -1.40
CA ASN A 105 -17.47 -7.02 -0.85
C ASN A 105 -18.24 -7.87 -1.88
N VAL A 106 -17.99 -7.66 -3.18
CA VAL A 106 -18.60 -8.42 -4.29
C VAL A 106 -17.60 -9.33 -5.01
N GLY A 107 -16.37 -9.45 -4.49
CA GLY A 107 -15.31 -10.30 -5.07
C GLY A 107 -14.78 -9.80 -6.41
N LYS A 108 -15.00 -8.53 -6.76
CA LYS A 108 -14.56 -7.94 -8.03
C LYS A 108 -13.45 -6.93 -7.80
N ALA A 109 -12.27 -7.22 -8.31
CA ALA A 109 -11.15 -6.29 -8.31
C ALA A 109 -10.16 -6.63 -9.42
N LEU A 110 -9.40 -5.64 -9.88
CA LEU A 110 -8.29 -5.86 -10.82
C LEU A 110 -7.12 -4.95 -10.52
N LEU A 111 -5.95 -5.31 -11.04
CA LEU A 111 -4.75 -4.50 -11.02
C LEU A 111 -4.30 -4.22 -12.45
N SER A 112 -4.08 -2.94 -12.74
CA SER A 112 -3.59 -2.44 -14.03
C SER A 112 -2.38 -1.55 -13.88
N ASP A 113 -1.64 -1.41 -14.98
CA ASP A 113 -0.58 -0.41 -15.11
C ASP A 113 -1.15 0.97 -15.51
N GLU A 114 -0.27 1.96 -15.65
CA GLU A 114 -0.65 3.32 -16.04
C GLU A 114 -1.17 3.47 -17.48
N ASN A 115 -1.04 2.43 -18.32
CA ASN A 115 -1.57 2.40 -19.68
C ASN A 115 -2.93 1.67 -19.75
N GLY A 116 -3.37 1.08 -18.64
CA GLY A 116 -4.63 0.35 -18.54
C GLY A 116 -4.53 -1.13 -18.89
N LEU A 117 -3.32 -1.67 -19.04
CA LEU A 117 -3.11 -3.11 -19.18
C LEU A 117 -3.27 -3.77 -17.80
N TYR A 118 -4.30 -4.60 -17.64
CA TYR A 118 -4.44 -5.39 -16.41
C TYR A 118 -3.60 -6.67 -16.46
N PHE A 119 -3.02 -7.03 -15.32
CA PHE A 119 -2.20 -8.25 -15.18
C PHE A 119 -2.73 -9.20 -14.10
N ALA A 120 -3.66 -8.75 -13.26
CA ALA A 120 -4.41 -9.60 -12.34
C ALA A 120 -5.86 -9.15 -12.24
N ASN A 121 -6.77 -10.11 -12.12
CA ASN A 121 -8.21 -9.88 -12.11
C ASN A 121 -8.91 -10.92 -11.22
N ALA A 122 -9.92 -10.47 -10.49
CA ALA A 122 -10.86 -11.26 -9.71
C ALA A 122 -12.29 -10.82 -10.05
N GLY A 123 -13.17 -11.78 -10.37
CA GLY A 123 -14.62 -11.56 -10.48
C GLY A 123 -15.12 -10.75 -11.69
N PHE A 124 -14.28 -10.03 -12.44
CA PHE A 124 -14.68 -9.46 -13.74
C PHE A 124 -14.56 -10.49 -14.86
N HIS A 125 -15.48 -10.44 -15.83
CA HIS A 125 -15.31 -11.15 -17.09
C HIS A 125 -14.13 -10.53 -17.88
N HIS A 126 -13.43 -11.34 -18.67
CA HIS A 126 -12.22 -10.93 -19.39
C HIS A 126 -12.41 -9.64 -20.21
N GLU A 127 -13.46 -9.57 -21.03
CA GLU A 127 -13.78 -8.38 -21.84
C GLU A 127 -14.06 -7.15 -20.97
N THR A 128 -14.73 -7.33 -19.83
CA THR A 128 -14.97 -6.22 -18.89
C THR A 128 -13.69 -5.78 -18.21
N ALA A 129 -12.77 -6.70 -17.87
CA ALA A 129 -11.52 -6.37 -17.22
C ALA A 129 -10.60 -5.54 -18.12
N GLU A 130 -10.59 -5.80 -19.43
CA GLU A 130 -9.85 -4.99 -20.42
C GLU A 130 -10.35 -3.53 -20.41
N GLU A 131 -11.65 -3.33 -20.56
CA GLU A 131 -12.27 -2.00 -20.57
C GLU A 131 -12.12 -1.27 -19.23
N VAL A 132 -12.26 -1.99 -18.10
CA VAL A 132 -12.03 -1.41 -16.77
C VAL A 132 -10.56 -1.04 -16.57
N GLY A 133 -9.63 -1.81 -17.12
CA GLY A 133 -8.21 -1.48 -17.16
C GLY A 133 -7.97 -0.14 -17.87
N VAL A 134 -8.50 0.03 -19.08
CA VAL A 134 -8.41 1.30 -19.83
C VAL A 134 -9.05 2.46 -19.05
N LEU A 135 -10.27 2.27 -18.51
CA LEU A 135 -10.94 3.28 -17.70
C LEU A 135 -10.09 3.70 -16.48
N SER A 136 -9.40 2.76 -15.86
CA SER A 136 -8.58 3.02 -14.68
C SER A 136 -7.41 3.96 -14.95
N SER A 137 -6.77 3.85 -16.11
CA SER A 137 -5.66 4.73 -16.49
C SER A 137 -6.15 6.15 -16.79
N GLU A 138 -7.31 6.28 -17.44
CA GLU A 138 -7.95 7.56 -17.72
C GLU A 138 -8.36 8.30 -16.43
N VAL A 139 -8.97 7.59 -15.48
CA VAL A 139 -9.37 8.15 -14.18
C VAL A 139 -8.16 8.55 -13.36
N ALA A 140 -7.10 7.73 -13.33
CA ALA A 140 -5.85 8.10 -12.65
C ALA A 140 -5.22 9.35 -13.26
N ALA A 141 -5.16 9.46 -14.59
CA ALA A 141 -4.66 10.63 -15.29
C ALA A 141 -5.51 11.89 -15.02
N LEU A 142 -6.83 11.75 -14.94
CA LEU A 142 -7.73 12.83 -14.52
C LEU A 142 -7.41 13.31 -13.10
N GLY A 143 -7.25 12.38 -12.17
CA GLY A 143 -6.88 12.66 -10.78
C GLY A 143 -5.57 13.42 -10.65
N GLU A 144 -4.54 12.99 -11.40
CA GLU A 144 -3.24 13.66 -11.45
C GLU A 144 -3.34 15.08 -12.02
N LYS A 145 -4.05 15.24 -13.15
CA LYS A 145 -4.26 16.54 -13.80
C LYS A 145 -4.91 17.56 -12.87
N HIS A 146 -5.79 17.12 -11.98
CA HIS A 146 -6.55 18.00 -11.07
C HIS A 146 -6.06 17.94 -9.61
N GLN A 147 -4.92 17.29 -9.33
CA GLN A 147 -4.45 17.04 -7.97
C GLN A 147 -4.30 18.32 -7.12
N LEU A 148 -3.81 19.41 -7.71
CA LEU A 148 -3.63 20.69 -6.99
C LEU A 148 -4.98 21.28 -6.55
N LEU A 149 -5.99 21.24 -7.41
CA LEU A 149 -7.34 21.70 -7.08
C LEU A 149 -7.92 20.87 -5.93
N VAL A 150 -7.88 19.55 -6.06
CA VAL A 150 -8.44 18.60 -5.08
C VAL A 150 -7.76 18.77 -3.72
N LYS A 151 -6.42 18.86 -3.71
CA LYS A 151 -5.65 18.92 -2.47
C LYS A 151 -5.67 20.30 -1.80
N ASN A 152 -5.48 21.37 -2.57
CA ASN A 152 -5.23 22.70 -1.99
C ASN A 152 -6.50 23.54 -1.85
N ASN A 153 -7.50 23.31 -2.71
CA ASN A 153 -8.72 24.12 -2.71
C ASN A 153 -9.88 23.37 -2.07
N LEU A 154 -9.98 22.05 -2.27
CA LEU A 154 -11.04 21.21 -1.68
C LEU A 154 -10.60 20.51 -0.39
N TYR A 155 -9.31 20.58 -0.03
CA TYR A 155 -8.74 19.92 1.16
C TYR A 155 -8.96 18.40 1.20
N ILE A 156 -9.04 17.77 0.03
CA ILE A 156 -9.16 16.31 -0.10
C ILE A 156 -7.75 15.73 -0.27
N HIS A 157 -7.31 14.95 0.71
CA HIS A 157 -5.96 14.37 0.75
C HIS A 157 -5.91 12.91 0.27
N HIS A 158 -7.05 12.33 -0.08
CA HIS A 158 -7.15 11.01 -0.67
C HIS A 158 -6.93 11.08 -2.18
N ASN A 159 -6.33 10.03 -2.75
CA ASN A 159 -6.04 9.93 -4.18
C ASN A 159 -6.96 8.96 -4.91
N ALA A 160 -7.88 8.29 -4.20
CA ALA A 160 -8.85 7.38 -4.79
C ALA A 160 -10.00 8.15 -5.45
N TRP A 161 -10.49 7.61 -6.57
CA TRP A 161 -11.64 8.13 -7.31
C TRP A 161 -12.67 7.03 -7.46
N GLY A 162 -13.96 7.33 -7.46
CA GLY A 162 -14.98 6.29 -7.55
C GLY A 162 -16.28 6.72 -8.18
N ILE A 163 -17.02 5.72 -8.67
CA ILE A 163 -18.40 5.79 -9.10
C ILE A 163 -19.25 5.34 -7.91
N CYS A 164 -20.26 6.14 -7.57
CA CYS A 164 -21.15 5.85 -6.45
C CYS A 164 -22.60 5.83 -6.90
N ASP A 165 -23.40 5.01 -6.21
CA ASP A 165 -24.85 5.04 -6.33
C ASP A 165 -25.44 6.35 -5.76
N PRO A 166 -26.74 6.63 -5.95
CA PRO A 166 -27.38 7.83 -5.40
C PRO A 166 -27.37 7.94 -3.88
N SER A 167 -27.09 6.85 -3.16
CA SER A 167 -26.95 6.83 -1.69
C SER A 167 -25.52 7.12 -1.23
N GLY A 168 -24.57 7.24 -2.18
CA GLY A 168 -23.16 7.51 -1.93
C GLY A 168 -22.32 6.25 -1.70
N GLN A 169 -22.87 5.05 -1.92
CA GLN A 169 -22.11 3.80 -1.83
C GLN A 169 -21.27 3.59 -3.08
N SER A 170 -20.01 3.20 -2.90
CA SER A 170 -19.12 2.87 -4.02
C SER A 170 -19.64 1.68 -4.81
N GLU A 171 -19.70 1.84 -6.14
CA GLU A 171 -19.93 0.77 -7.10
C GLU A 171 -18.62 0.35 -7.80
N LEU A 172 -17.68 1.29 -7.96
CA LEU A 172 -16.37 1.05 -8.55
C LEU A 172 -15.40 2.13 -8.08
N THR A 173 -14.27 1.76 -7.47
CA THR A 173 -13.25 2.70 -6.99
C THR A 173 -11.87 2.38 -7.57
N PHE A 174 -11.14 3.42 -7.95
CA PHE A 174 -9.80 3.41 -8.53
C PHE A 174 -8.81 3.96 -7.52
N PHE A 175 -7.84 3.14 -7.12
CA PHE A 175 -6.78 3.48 -6.16
C PHE A 175 -5.44 3.52 -6.87
N PRO A 176 -4.88 4.70 -7.16
CA PRO A 176 -3.49 4.80 -7.61
C PRO A 176 -2.55 4.32 -6.49
N LEU A 177 -1.74 3.31 -6.80
CA LEU A 177 -0.73 2.72 -5.92
C LEU A 177 0.66 2.98 -6.49
N PHE A 178 1.53 3.56 -5.67
CA PHE A 178 2.91 3.88 -6.02
C PHE A 178 3.87 2.86 -5.41
N ILE A 179 4.29 1.90 -6.22
CA ILE A 179 5.17 0.80 -5.85
C ILE A 179 6.59 1.13 -6.33
N GLY A 180 7.33 1.87 -5.49
CA GLY A 180 8.63 2.41 -5.88
C GLY A 180 8.45 3.49 -6.94
N LYS A 181 9.02 3.28 -8.13
CA LYS A 181 8.79 4.16 -9.29
C LYS A 181 7.60 3.75 -10.16
N THR A 182 7.08 2.54 -9.94
CA THR A 182 6.00 1.98 -10.74
C THR A 182 4.65 2.48 -10.21
N LYS A 183 3.83 3.04 -11.10
CA LYS A 183 2.43 3.37 -10.79
C LYS A 183 1.54 2.23 -11.26
N LEU A 184 0.77 1.69 -10.34
CA LEU A 184 -0.29 0.71 -10.59
C LEU A 184 -1.63 1.31 -10.20
N ILE A 185 -2.73 0.81 -10.78
CA ILE A 185 -4.08 1.16 -10.35
C ILE A 185 -4.78 -0.10 -9.85
N LEU A 186 -5.15 -0.09 -8.57
CA LEU A 186 -6.04 -1.09 -7.99
C LEU A 186 -7.48 -0.63 -8.20
N VAL A 187 -8.27 -1.41 -8.93
CA VAL A 187 -9.68 -1.15 -9.15
C VAL A 187 -10.50 -2.13 -8.33
N ILE A 188 -11.45 -1.64 -7.55
CA ILE A 188 -12.33 -2.46 -6.72
C ILE A 188 -13.78 -2.17 -7.08
N GLY A 189 -14.51 -3.21 -7.49
CA GLY A 189 -15.96 -3.17 -7.63
C GLY A 189 -16.66 -3.28 -6.28
N GLY A 190 -17.79 -2.60 -6.13
CA GLY A 190 -18.53 -2.50 -4.88
C GLY A 190 -17.82 -1.64 -3.83
N THR A 191 -18.03 -1.99 -2.56
CA THR A 191 -17.42 -1.33 -1.40
C THR A 191 -16.02 -1.88 -1.16
N PRO A 192 -14.97 -1.03 -1.21
CA PRO A 192 -13.60 -1.45 -0.92
C PRO A 192 -13.38 -1.79 0.56
N ASP A 193 -12.58 -2.82 0.81
CA ASP A 193 -12.14 -3.20 2.15
C ASP A 193 -10.61 -3.34 2.19
N LEU A 194 -9.94 -2.19 2.26
CA LEU A 194 -8.47 -2.11 2.34
C LEU A 194 -7.93 -2.28 3.76
N ASN A 195 -8.80 -2.36 4.78
CA ASN A 195 -8.40 -2.53 6.18
C ASN A 195 -8.24 -4.01 6.54
N LYS A 196 -7.49 -4.74 5.72
CA LYS A 196 -7.28 -6.19 5.81
C LYS A 196 -5.82 -6.55 5.61
N GLU A 197 -5.41 -7.66 6.23
CA GLU A 197 -4.09 -8.25 5.99
C GLU A 197 -3.88 -8.60 4.51
N ALA A 198 -4.94 -9.00 3.78
CA ALA A 198 -4.87 -9.24 2.33
C ALA A 198 -4.28 -8.05 1.55
N PHE A 199 -4.58 -6.81 1.96
CA PHE A 199 -4.01 -5.62 1.34
C PHE A 199 -2.52 -5.46 1.68
N VAL A 200 -2.12 -5.75 2.91
CA VAL A 200 -0.71 -5.75 3.33
C VAL A 200 0.06 -6.80 2.51
N THR A 201 -0.43 -8.04 2.43
CA THR A 201 0.17 -9.11 1.62
C THR A 201 0.27 -8.72 0.15
N LEU A 202 -0.80 -8.14 -0.43
CA LEU A 202 -0.78 -7.66 -1.80
C LEU A 202 0.34 -6.63 -2.01
N THR A 203 0.44 -5.62 -1.14
CA THR A 203 1.50 -4.60 -1.27
C THR A 203 2.91 -5.20 -1.16
N LYS A 204 3.14 -6.18 -0.26
CA LYS A 204 4.41 -6.90 -0.17
C LYS A 204 4.75 -7.62 -1.48
N ILE A 205 3.81 -8.37 -2.06
CA ILE A 205 3.99 -9.04 -3.36
C ILE A 205 4.32 -8.01 -4.45
N LEU A 206 3.56 -6.92 -4.54
CA LEU A 206 3.81 -5.88 -5.54
C LEU A 206 5.19 -5.24 -5.38
N TYR A 207 5.66 -5.00 -4.16
CA TYR A 207 7.01 -4.48 -3.91
C TYR A 207 8.12 -5.48 -4.28
N ALA A 208 7.89 -6.78 -4.08
CA ALA A 208 8.83 -7.82 -4.48
C ALA A 208 8.92 -7.93 -6.02
N SER A 209 7.79 -7.81 -6.72
CA SER A 209 7.69 -7.97 -8.18
C SER A 209 8.02 -6.72 -8.98
N TYR A 210 7.54 -5.55 -8.54
CA TYR A 210 7.56 -4.29 -9.30
C TYR A 210 8.33 -3.16 -8.62
N GLY A 211 8.82 -3.36 -7.39
CA GLY A 211 9.52 -2.35 -6.59
C GLY A 211 10.92 -1.95 -7.09
N SER A 212 11.21 -2.17 -8.37
CA SER A 212 12.49 -1.89 -9.02
C SER A 212 12.82 -0.39 -9.07
N TYR A 213 14.13 -0.10 -9.06
CA TYR A 213 14.73 1.24 -8.92
C TYR A 213 14.69 2.09 -10.17
#